data_AF-A0A4U0VR04-F1
#
_entry.id   AF-A0A4U0VR04-F1
#
_cell.length_a   1.000
_cell.length_b   1.000
_cell.length_c   1.000
_cell.angle_alpha   90.00
_cell.angle_beta   90.00
_cell.angle_gamma   90.00
#
_symmetry.space_group_name_H-M   'P 1'
#
loop_
_entity.id
_entity.type
_entity.pdbx_description
1 polymer ?
#
loop_
_entity_poly.entity_id
_entity_poly.type
_entity_poly.pdbx_seq_one_letter_code
_entity_poly.pdbx_strand_id
1 'polypeptide(L)'
;MADDEIHRSSTFAPVNIAVIKYWGKRDTALNLPTNSSLSVTLSQDDLRTHTTASCSLSFAKDELTLNGEQQDISGARTQACLRELRGLRRKVEAKDDGSPKLSGMMLKIASENNFPTAAGLASSAAGFAALVRAIADLYALPSTPAELSRIARQGSGSACRSLFGGYAAWEMGKEKDGSDSMAYE
;
A
#
# COMPACT_ATOMS: atom_id res chain seq x y z
N MET A 1 23.97 20.92 -4.43
CA MET A 1 22.80 21.04 -5.31
C MET A 1 22.14 19.69 -5.65
N ALA A 2 22.74 18.54 -5.31
CA ALA A 2 22.07 17.22 -5.42
C ALA A 2 21.16 16.89 -4.21
N ASP A 3 21.33 17.54 -3.06
CA ASP A 3 20.57 17.25 -1.83
C ASP A 3 19.09 17.70 -1.87
N ASP A 4 18.69 18.50 -2.86
CA ASP A 4 17.33 19.05 -3.01
C ASP A 4 16.48 18.35 -4.08
N GLU A 5 17.01 17.32 -4.75
CA GLU A 5 16.21 16.57 -5.73
C GLU A 5 15.04 15.86 -5.03
N ILE A 6 13.84 15.98 -5.59
CA ILE A 6 12.63 15.34 -5.09
C ILE A 6 12.17 14.30 -6.10
N HIS A 7 12.32 13.03 -5.76
CA HIS A 7 11.76 11.93 -6.52
C HIS A 7 10.30 11.73 -6.12
N ARG A 8 9.40 11.54 -7.09
CA ARG A 8 7.97 11.38 -6.83
C ARG A 8 7.29 10.40 -7.78
N SER A 9 6.25 9.74 -7.30
CA SER A 9 5.31 8.97 -8.10
C SER A 9 3.90 9.13 -7.55
N SER A 10 2.91 9.10 -8.45
CA SER A 10 1.49 9.27 -8.12
C SER A 10 0.68 8.16 -8.75
N THR A 11 -0.31 7.66 -8.03
CA THR A 11 -1.19 6.60 -8.52
C THR A 11 -2.59 6.72 -7.93
N PHE A 12 -3.55 6.08 -8.58
CA PHE A 12 -4.90 5.91 -8.07
C PHE A 12 -5.11 4.45 -7.67
N ALA A 13 -5.88 4.21 -6.61
CA ALA A 13 -6.39 2.88 -6.28
C ALA A 13 -7.93 2.88 -6.11
N PRO A 14 -8.60 1.83 -6.60
CA PRO A 14 -10.05 1.69 -6.50
C PRO A 14 -10.51 1.20 -5.12
N VAL A 15 -11.77 1.48 -4.82
CA VAL A 15 -12.52 0.80 -3.76
C VAL A 15 -12.93 -0.60 -4.24
N ASN A 16 -12.98 -1.58 -3.32
CA ASN A 16 -13.57 -2.90 -3.59
C ASN A 16 -14.69 -3.23 -2.61
N ILE A 17 -15.68 -4.00 -3.06
CA ILE A 17 -16.82 -4.47 -2.25
C ILE A 17 -16.79 -6.00 -2.18
N ALA A 18 -16.65 -6.53 -0.96
CA ALA A 18 -16.61 -7.98 -0.73
C ALA A 18 -17.97 -8.64 -1.02
N VAL A 19 -17.98 -9.65 -1.88
CA VAL A 19 -19.12 -10.55 -2.12
C VAL A 19 -19.00 -11.84 -1.29
N ILE A 20 -17.77 -12.34 -1.08
CA ILE A 20 -17.46 -13.32 -0.02
C ILE A 20 -16.72 -12.57 1.08
N LYS A 21 -17.28 -12.56 2.28
CA LYS A 21 -16.85 -11.64 3.35
C LYS A 21 -15.56 -12.10 4.03
N TYR A 22 -14.67 -11.14 4.22
CA TYR A 22 -13.58 -11.25 5.19
C TYR A 22 -14.09 -10.74 6.53
N TRP A 23 -14.13 -11.61 7.54
CA TRP A 23 -14.52 -11.23 8.90
C TRP A 23 -13.87 -12.14 9.94
N GLY A 24 -12.72 -11.71 10.46
CA GLY A 24 -11.95 -12.45 11.44
C GLY A 24 -10.48 -12.55 11.05
N LYS A 25 -9.59 -12.47 12.04
CA LYS A 25 -8.14 -12.58 11.86
C LYS A 25 -7.61 -13.76 12.66
N ARG A 26 -6.83 -14.62 12.01
CA ARG A 26 -6.03 -15.64 12.71
C ARG A 26 -4.70 -15.07 13.22
N ASP A 27 -4.21 -14.00 12.60
CA ASP A 27 -3.04 -13.23 13.04
C ASP A 27 -3.31 -11.74 12.87
N THR A 28 -3.25 -10.99 13.98
CA THR A 28 -3.55 -9.55 14.00
C THR A 28 -2.36 -8.69 13.58
N ALA A 29 -1.12 -9.17 13.77
CA ALA A 29 0.10 -8.45 13.43
C ALA A 29 0.34 -8.47 11.91
N LEU A 30 0.15 -9.64 11.29
CA LEU A 30 0.32 -9.83 9.85
C LEU A 30 -0.97 -9.61 9.03
N ASN A 31 -2.09 -9.34 9.71
CA ASN A 31 -3.43 -9.26 9.12
C ASN A 31 -3.82 -10.52 8.32
N LEU A 32 -3.55 -11.71 8.88
CA LEU A 32 -3.93 -12.97 8.23
C LEU A 32 -5.39 -13.31 8.56
N PRO A 33 -6.22 -13.66 7.56
CA PRO A 33 -7.64 -13.82 7.77
C PRO A 33 -7.98 -15.24 8.25
N THR A 34 -9.15 -15.41 8.85
CA THR A 34 -9.70 -16.74 9.20
C THR A 34 -10.23 -17.50 8.01
N ASN A 35 -10.56 -16.82 6.91
CA ASN A 35 -11.10 -17.39 5.68
C ASN A 35 -10.70 -16.54 4.46
N SER A 36 -10.68 -17.16 3.28
CA SER A 36 -10.52 -16.45 2.03
C SER A 36 -11.73 -15.55 1.75
N SER A 37 -11.56 -14.53 0.92
CA SER A 37 -12.62 -13.58 0.57
C SER A 37 -12.54 -13.22 -0.91
N LEU A 38 -13.63 -12.67 -1.45
CA LEU A 38 -13.76 -12.28 -2.85
C LEU A 38 -14.47 -10.93 -2.90
N SER A 39 -14.01 -10.02 -3.74
CA SER A 39 -14.61 -8.70 -3.94
C SER A 39 -14.73 -8.33 -5.39
N VAL A 40 -15.64 -7.41 -5.68
CA VAL A 40 -15.71 -6.69 -6.95
C VAL A 40 -15.04 -5.34 -6.78
N THR A 41 -14.10 -5.01 -7.66
CA THR A 41 -13.45 -3.71 -7.71
C THR A 41 -14.35 -2.70 -8.43
N LEU A 42 -14.55 -1.53 -7.83
CA LEU A 42 -15.40 -0.48 -8.37
C LEU A 42 -14.63 0.41 -9.36
N SER A 43 -15.36 1.11 -10.23
CA SER A 43 -14.75 2.06 -11.16
C SER A 43 -14.03 3.18 -10.41
N GLN A 44 -12.83 3.51 -10.88
CA GLN A 44 -12.06 4.65 -10.38
C GLN A 44 -12.60 5.99 -10.89
N ASP A 45 -13.51 5.99 -11.86
CA ASP A 45 -14.21 7.20 -12.27
C ASP A 45 -15.14 7.70 -11.16
N ASP A 46 -15.71 6.76 -10.39
CA ASP A 46 -16.64 7.05 -9.30
C ASP A 46 -15.92 7.17 -7.96
N LEU A 47 -15.15 6.14 -7.57
CA LEU A 47 -14.59 6.01 -6.23
C LEU A 47 -13.12 5.60 -6.26
N ARG A 48 -12.24 6.52 -5.84
CA ARG A 48 -10.79 6.32 -5.85
C ARG A 48 -10.06 7.06 -4.73
N THR A 49 -8.95 6.48 -4.32
CA THR A 49 -7.92 7.19 -3.57
C THR A 49 -6.80 7.58 -4.52
N HIS A 50 -6.39 8.84 -4.50
CA HIS A 50 -5.20 9.35 -5.17
C HIS A 50 -4.07 9.48 -4.15
N THR A 51 -2.91 8.87 -4.41
CA THR A 51 -1.75 9.03 -3.53
C THR A 51 -0.53 9.42 -4.33
N THR A 52 0.16 10.46 -3.85
CA THR A 52 1.49 10.86 -4.30
C THR A 52 2.50 10.54 -3.21
N ALA A 53 3.50 9.71 -3.53
CA ALA A 53 4.64 9.45 -2.67
C ALA A 53 5.86 10.21 -3.20
N SER A 54 6.60 10.88 -2.32
CA SER A 54 7.83 11.59 -2.66
C SER A 54 8.94 11.27 -1.67
N CYS A 55 10.19 11.28 -2.09
CA CYS A 55 11.35 11.20 -1.19
C CYS A 55 12.49 12.14 -1.63
N SER A 56 13.27 12.59 -0.65
CA SER A 56 14.40 13.50 -0.84
C SER A 56 15.34 13.43 0.37
N LEU A 57 16.61 13.80 0.17
CA LEU A 57 17.58 13.99 1.27
C LEU A 57 17.24 15.23 2.12
N SER A 58 16.55 16.21 1.54
CA SER A 58 16.07 17.42 2.23
C SER A 58 14.94 17.15 3.25
N PHE A 59 14.32 15.96 3.25
CA PHE A 59 13.20 15.64 4.13
C PHE A 59 13.70 15.13 5.50
N ALA A 60 13.23 15.74 6.58
CA ALA A 60 13.69 15.43 7.93
C ALA A 60 13.06 14.16 8.56
N LYS A 61 11.85 13.78 8.13
CA LYS A 61 11.13 12.61 8.66
C LYS A 61 10.08 12.12 7.67
N ASP A 62 9.59 10.90 7.89
CA ASP A 62 8.44 10.38 7.18
C ASP A 62 7.16 11.12 7.60
N GLU A 63 6.33 11.49 6.63
CA GLU A 63 5.08 12.22 6.83
C GLU A 63 3.97 11.68 5.92
N LEU A 64 2.74 11.62 6.43
CA LEU A 64 1.53 11.32 5.67
C LEU A 64 0.49 12.40 5.93
N THR A 65 -0.04 12.97 4.86
CA THR A 65 -1.22 13.84 4.89
C THR A 65 -2.35 13.13 4.17
N LEU A 66 -3.52 13.03 4.80
CA LEU A 66 -4.73 12.46 4.22
C LEU A 66 -5.82 13.53 4.19
N ASN A 67 -6.34 13.84 3.00
CA ASN A 67 -7.37 14.88 2.81
C ASN A 67 -7.00 16.23 3.46
N GLY A 68 -5.73 16.63 3.36
CA GLY A 68 -5.21 17.86 3.97
C GLY A 68 -4.87 17.77 5.46
N GLU A 69 -5.18 16.67 6.14
CA GLU A 69 -4.90 16.48 7.56
C GLU A 69 -3.68 15.59 7.81
N GLN A 70 -2.78 16.03 8.69
CA GLN A 70 -1.61 15.24 9.07
C GLN A 70 -2.03 13.97 9.83
N GLN A 71 -1.46 12.84 9.45
CA GLN A 71 -1.74 11.55 10.05
C GLN A 71 -0.59 11.06 10.94
N ASP A 72 -0.92 10.35 12.01
CA ASP A 72 0.06 9.60 12.79
C ASP A 72 0.44 8.31 12.05
N ILE A 73 1.71 8.22 11.65
CA ILE A 73 2.27 7.05 10.97
C ILE A 73 3.12 6.17 11.88
N SER A 74 3.21 6.47 13.18
CA SER A 74 3.96 5.65 14.14
C SER A 74 3.31 4.28 14.39
N GLY A 75 2.03 4.14 14.02
CA GLY A 75 1.27 2.89 14.13
C GLY A 75 1.87 1.72 13.33
N ALA A 76 1.75 0.52 13.91
CA ALA A 76 2.37 -0.70 13.39
C ALA A 76 1.99 -1.04 11.92
N ARG A 77 0.77 -0.72 11.49
CA ARG A 77 0.26 -1.00 10.14
C ARG A 77 1.03 -0.23 9.07
N THR A 78 1.14 1.09 9.23
CA THR A 78 1.86 1.95 8.28
C THR A 78 3.34 1.65 8.30
N GLN A 79 3.93 1.52 9.49
CA GLN A 79 5.35 1.17 9.64
C GLN A 79 5.69 -0.18 9.02
N ALA A 80 4.78 -1.17 9.08
CA ALA A 80 4.97 -2.45 8.39
C ALA A 80 5.09 -2.26 6.88
N CYS A 81 4.15 -1.53 6.25
CA CYS A 81 4.22 -1.25 4.81
C CYS A 81 5.53 -0.54 4.43
N LEU A 82 5.89 0.54 5.13
CA LEU A 82 7.09 1.32 4.83
C LEU A 82 8.36 0.48 4.96
N ARG A 83 8.46 -0.35 6.01
CA ARG A 83 9.61 -1.24 6.25
C ARG A 83 9.77 -2.26 5.12
N GLU A 84 8.70 -2.93 4.72
CA GLU A 84 8.75 -3.94 3.65
C GLU A 84 9.15 -3.30 2.31
N LEU A 85 8.55 -2.16 1.95
CA LEU A 85 8.84 -1.44 0.70
C LEU A 85 10.28 -0.93 0.65
N ARG A 86 10.79 -0.35 1.74
CA ARG A 86 12.20 0.04 1.86
C ARG A 86 13.12 -1.18 1.77
N GLY A 87 12.74 -2.29 2.40
CA GLY A 87 13.48 -3.55 2.32
C GLY A 87 13.61 -4.06 0.89
N LEU A 88 12.54 -4.00 0.10
CA LEU A 88 12.57 -4.33 -1.33
C LEU A 88 13.46 -3.35 -2.11
N ARG A 89 13.33 -2.04 -1.86
CA ARG A 89 14.16 -1.04 -2.54
C ARG A 89 15.65 -1.23 -2.24
N ARG A 90 16.04 -1.53 -1.00
CA ARG A 90 17.44 -1.86 -0.62
C ARG A 90 17.99 -3.03 -1.43
N LYS A 91 17.17 -4.06 -1.68
CA LYS A 91 17.58 -5.21 -2.51
C LYS A 91 17.82 -4.81 -3.97
N VAL A 92 17.06 -3.85 -4.49
CA VAL A 92 17.29 -3.28 -5.84
C VAL A 92 18.59 -2.47 -5.84
N GLU A 93 18.75 -1.55 -4.90
CA GLU A 93 19.93 -0.67 -4.76
C GLU A 93 21.24 -1.42 -4.48
N ALA A 94 21.17 -2.63 -3.93
CA ALA A 94 22.33 -3.49 -3.70
C ALA A 94 22.81 -4.21 -4.97
N LYS A 95 21.95 -4.32 -5.99
CA LYS A 95 22.28 -4.94 -7.28
C LYS A 95 22.79 -3.94 -8.32
N ASP A 96 22.52 -2.65 -8.11
CA ASP A 96 22.85 -1.56 -9.02
C ASP A 96 23.48 -0.40 -8.24
N ASP A 97 24.80 -0.24 -8.39
CA ASP A 97 25.61 0.73 -7.66
C ASP A 97 25.34 2.18 -8.10
N GLY A 98 24.87 2.40 -9.32
CA GLY A 98 24.58 3.72 -9.89
C GLY A 98 23.20 4.28 -9.55
N SER A 99 22.28 3.44 -9.05
CA SER A 99 20.92 3.88 -8.71
C SER A 99 20.89 4.80 -7.47
N PRO A 100 20.06 5.87 -7.46
CA PRO A 100 19.85 6.69 -6.27
C PRO A 100 19.41 5.84 -5.07
N LYS A 101 19.97 6.11 -3.89
CA LYS A 101 19.68 5.37 -2.65
C LYS A 101 18.39 5.88 -1.97
N LEU A 102 17.28 5.75 -2.69
CA LEU A 102 15.93 6.17 -2.29
C LEU A 102 15.43 5.50 -1.00
N SER A 103 15.87 4.27 -0.70
CA SER A 103 15.41 3.53 0.49
C SER A 103 15.82 4.19 1.82
N GLY A 104 16.89 5.00 1.80
CA GLY A 104 17.38 5.75 2.95
C GLY A 104 16.75 7.14 3.09
N MET A 105 16.09 7.65 2.05
CA MET A 105 15.43 8.95 2.06
C MET A 105 14.11 8.90 2.84
N MET A 106 13.77 10.02 3.46
CA MET A 106 12.49 10.17 4.14
C MET A 106 11.37 10.37 3.10
N LEU A 107 10.17 9.88 3.43
CA LEU A 107 9.00 9.90 2.57
C LEU A 107 8.02 11.00 2.97
N LYS A 108 7.54 11.78 2.01
CA LYS A 108 6.31 12.58 2.16
C LYS A 108 5.24 11.97 1.28
N ILE A 109 4.12 11.61 1.91
CA ILE A 109 2.99 10.96 1.25
C ILE A 109 1.78 11.88 1.38
N ALA A 110 1.23 12.30 0.25
CA ALA A 110 -0.04 13.05 0.20
C ALA A 110 -1.10 12.16 -0.42
N SER A 111 -2.20 11.94 0.28
CA SER A 111 -3.28 11.06 -0.14
C SER A 111 -4.63 11.77 -0.02
N GLU A 112 -5.49 11.57 -1.01
CA GLU A 112 -6.82 12.17 -1.05
C GLU A 112 -7.85 11.17 -1.58
N ASN A 113 -9.02 11.12 -0.95
CA ASN A 113 -10.17 10.36 -1.44
C ASN A 113 -11.16 11.30 -2.13
N ASN A 114 -11.72 10.91 -3.27
CA ASN A 114 -12.85 11.64 -3.87
C ASN A 114 -14.20 11.28 -3.23
N PHE A 115 -14.19 10.54 -2.12
CA PHE A 115 -15.36 10.13 -1.36
C PHE A 115 -15.15 10.37 0.15
N PRO A 116 -16.22 10.58 0.94
CA PRO A 116 -16.07 10.87 2.35
C PRO A 116 -15.44 9.69 3.11
N THR A 117 -14.39 9.95 3.89
CA THR A 117 -13.71 8.93 4.70
C THR A 117 -14.64 8.16 5.65
N ALA A 118 -15.73 8.81 6.11
CA ALA A 118 -16.72 8.28 7.03
C ALA A 118 -17.99 7.70 6.38
N ALA A 119 -18.05 7.58 5.04
CA ALA A 119 -19.24 7.10 4.34
C ALA A 119 -19.50 5.58 4.48
N GLY A 120 -18.74 4.85 5.29
CA GLY A 120 -18.82 3.38 5.38
C GLY A 120 -18.30 2.64 4.14
N LEU A 121 -17.82 3.37 3.14
CA LEU A 121 -17.06 2.85 2.01
C LEU A 121 -15.65 2.51 2.52
N ALA A 122 -15.07 1.40 2.04
CA ALA A 122 -13.81 0.84 2.50
C ALA A 122 -12.57 1.75 2.23
N SER A 123 -12.56 2.95 2.80
CA SER A 123 -11.58 4.03 2.59
C SER A 123 -10.17 3.59 2.93
N SER A 124 -10.01 2.80 4.00
CA SER A 124 -8.71 2.23 4.37
C SER A 124 -8.18 1.21 3.35
N ALA A 125 -9.06 0.51 2.63
CA ALA A 125 -8.63 -0.49 1.64
C ALA A 125 -7.99 0.19 0.42
N ALA A 126 -8.71 1.14 -0.18
CA ALA A 126 -8.19 1.95 -1.28
C ALA A 126 -6.97 2.78 -0.83
N GLY A 127 -7.00 3.35 0.37
CA GLY A 127 -5.90 4.12 0.96
C GLY A 127 -4.58 3.36 1.04
N PHE A 128 -4.58 2.18 1.66
CA PHE A 128 -3.36 1.38 1.78
C PHE A 128 -2.92 0.78 0.44
N ALA A 129 -3.85 0.45 -0.45
CA ALA A 129 -3.50 0.01 -1.81
C ALA A 129 -2.79 1.11 -2.60
N ALA A 130 -3.34 2.34 -2.59
CA ALA A 130 -2.73 3.50 -3.24
C ALA A 130 -1.38 3.85 -2.63
N LEU A 131 -1.24 3.80 -1.30
CA LEU A 131 0.02 4.04 -0.60
C LEU A 131 1.10 3.04 -1.01
N VAL A 132 0.79 1.74 -0.96
CA VAL A 132 1.74 0.68 -1.31
C VAL A 132 2.13 0.80 -2.78
N ARG A 133 1.16 1.03 -3.67
CA ARG A 133 1.43 1.16 -5.10
C ARG A 133 2.26 2.39 -5.43
N ALA A 134 1.92 3.57 -4.88
CA ALA A 134 2.66 4.81 -5.14
C ALA A 134 4.12 4.72 -4.69
N ILE A 135 4.38 4.12 -3.52
CA ILE A 135 5.75 3.92 -3.02
C ILE A 135 6.47 2.86 -3.84
N ALA A 136 5.82 1.76 -4.23
CA ALA A 136 6.43 0.75 -5.08
C ALA A 136 6.83 1.33 -6.45
N ASP A 137 5.98 2.15 -7.05
CA ASP A 137 6.25 2.85 -8.31
C ASP A 137 7.38 3.88 -8.13
N LEU A 138 7.37 4.68 -7.05
CA LEU A 138 8.46 5.61 -6.68
C LEU A 138 9.80 4.88 -6.56
N TYR A 139 9.80 3.71 -5.95
CA TYR A 139 10.99 2.87 -5.75
C TYR A 139 11.34 2.01 -6.95
N ALA A 140 10.58 2.10 -8.05
CA ALA A 140 10.73 1.27 -9.24
C ALA A 140 10.90 -0.22 -8.90
N LEU A 141 10.07 -0.72 -7.97
CA LEU A 141 10.16 -2.10 -7.53
C LEU A 141 9.71 -3.05 -8.64
N PRO A 142 10.47 -4.11 -8.96
CA PRO A 142 10.09 -5.12 -9.95
C PRO A 142 9.09 -6.13 -9.35
N SER A 143 8.15 -5.65 -8.53
CA SER A 143 7.18 -6.47 -7.81
C SER A 143 5.85 -6.52 -8.56
N THR A 144 5.30 -7.73 -8.65
CA THR A 144 3.96 -7.97 -9.19
C THR A 144 2.87 -7.44 -8.25
N PRO A 145 1.64 -7.18 -8.76
CA PRO A 145 0.50 -6.83 -7.90
C PRO A 145 0.25 -7.85 -6.78
N ALA A 146 0.42 -9.14 -7.06
CA ALA A 146 0.26 -10.22 -6.06
C ALA A 146 1.28 -10.10 -4.92
N GLU A 147 2.55 -9.81 -5.22
CA GLU A 147 3.57 -9.59 -4.19
C GLU A 147 3.29 -8.33 -3.37
N LEU A 148 2.92 -7.22 -4.03
CA LEU A 148 2.54 -5.99 -3.35
C LEU A 148 1.28 -6.17 -2.48
N SER A 149 0.40 -7.09 -2.84
CA SER A 149 -0.82 -7.38 -2.08
C SER A 149 -0.53 -7.89 -0.67
N ARG A 150 0.59 -8.62 -0.47
CA ARG A 150 1.03 -9.07 0.85
C ARG A 150 1.42 -7.91 1.76
N ILE A 151 1.98 -6.84 1.19
CA ILE A 151 2.35 -5.62 1.92
C ILE A 151 1.08 -4.82 2.24
N ALA A 152 0.21 -4.59 1.23
CA ALA A 152 -1.05 -3.89 1.42
C ALA A 152 -1.94 -4.55 2.49
N ARG A 153 -1.95 -5.89 2.55
CA ARG A 153 -2.62 -6.69 3.58
C ARG A 153 -2.19 -6.29 5.00
N GLN A 154 -0.88 -6.13 5.24
CA GLN A 154 -0.36 -5.75 6.57
C GLN A 154 -0.82 -4.34 6.98
N GLY A 155 -0.99 -3.43 6.01
CA GLY A 155 -1.57 -2.11 6.25
C GLY A 155 -3.06 -2.18 6.60
N SER A 156 -3.86 -2.78 5.72
CA SER A 156 -5.28 -3.04 5.94
C SER A 156 -5.68 -4.29 5.17
N GLY A 157 -6.12 -5.36 5.86
CA GLY A 157 -6.32 -6.68 5.26
C GLY A 157 -6.98 -6.68 3.88
N SER A 158 -8.13 -6.01 3.73
CA SER A 158 -8.87 -5.93 2.46
C SER A 158 -8.24 -5.03 1.39
N ALA A 159 -7.21 -4.23 1.70
CA ALA A 159 -6.47 -3.43 0.74
C ALA A 159 -5.75 -4.28 -0.31
N CYS A 160 -5.37 -5.52 0.03
CA CYS A 160 -4.70 -6.43 -0.90
C CYS A 160 -5.50 -6.64 -2.20
N ARG A 161 -6.84 -6.69 -2.10
CA ARG A 161 -7.74 -6.88 -3.24
C ARG A 161 -7.89 -5.62 -4.10
N SER A 162 -7.64 -4.44 -3.56
CA SER A 162 -7.68 -3.17 -4.30
C SER A 162 -6.45 -2.94 -5.20
N LEU A 163 -5.51 -3.89 -5.28
CA LEU A 163 -4.44 -3.88 -6.28
C LEU A 163 -4.84 -4.49 -7.62
N PHE A 164 -6.06 -5.04 -7.70
CA PHE A 164 -6.59 -5.74 -8.87
C PHE A 164 -7.91 -5.11 -9.34
N GLY A 165 -8.18 -5.20 -10.64
CA GLY A 165 -9.46 -4.85 -11.24
C GLY A 165 -10.48 -5.98 -11.09
N GLY A 166 -11.64 -5.82 -11.74
CA GLY A 166 -12.62 -6.90 -11.93
C GLY A 166 -13.06 -7.58 -10.63
N TYR A 167 -12.82 -8.89 -10.55
CA TYR A 167 -13.10 -9.73 -9.39
C TYR A 167 -11.78 -10.11 -8.74
N ALA A 168 -11.57 -9.69 -7.50
CA ALA A 168 -10.33 -9.92 -6.78
C ALA A 168 -10.57 -10.87 -5.61
N ALA A 169 -9.88 -12.00 -5.58
CA ALA A 169 -9.86 -12.93 -4.47
C ALA A 169 -8.70 -12.59 -3.52
N TRP A 170 -8.88 -12.85 -2.22
CA TRP A 170 -7.81 -12.89 -1.22
C TRP A 170 -7.75 -14.28 -0.65
N GLU A 171 -6.68 -14.99 -0.97
CA GLU A 171 -6.36 -16.29 -0.40
C GLU A 171 -5.89 -16.15 1.03
N MET A 172 -6.52 -16.91 1.93
CA MET A 172 -6.15 -16.85 3.34
C MET A 172 -4.72 -17.29 3.60
N GLY A 173 -4.14 -18.14 2.74
CA GLY A 173 -2.86 -18.78 2.99
C GLY A 173 -2.89 -19.74 4.20
N LYS A 174 -1.86 -20.56 4.32
CA LYS A 174 -1.63 -21.56 5.36
C LYS A 174 -0.32 -21.31 6.10
N GLU A 175 0.62 -20.61 5.48
CA GLU A 175 1.92 -20.34 6.07
C GLU A 175 1.82 -19.33 7.21
N LYS A 176 2.61 -19.56 8.26
CA LYS A 176 2.60 -18.74 9.49
C LYS A 176 3.21 -17.35 9.26
N ASP A 177 4.13 -17.23 8.32
CA ASP A 177 4.72 -15.95 7.92
C ASP A 177 3.81 -15.15 6.96
N GLY A 178 2.69 -15.75 6.55
CA GLY A 178 1.74 -15.14 5.63
C GLY A 178 2.28 -14.98 4.22
N SER A 179 3.29 -15.76 3.83
CA SER A 179 3.92 -15.64 2.51
C SER A 179 3.00 -16.01 1.35
N ASP A 180 2.03 -16.88 1.62
CA ASP A 180 1.03 -17.38 0.68
C ASP A 180 -0.35 -16.72 0.86
N SER A 181 -0.50 -15.74 1.77
CA SER A 181 -1.75 -15.00 1.92
C SER A 181 -1.72 -13.72 1.07
N MET A 182 -2.15 -13.85 -0.17
CA MET A 182 -2.11 -12.79 -1.20
C MET A 182 -3.43 -12.69 -1.96
N ALA A 183 -3.60 -11.58 -2.67
CA ALA A 183 -4.73 -11.39 -3.58
C ALA A 183 -4.34 -11.68 -5.03
N TYR A 184 -5.34 -12.02 -5.83
CA TYR A 184 -5.27 -12.28 -7.27
C TYR A 184 -6.59 -11.93 -7.95
N GLU A 185 -6.56 -11.80 -9.28
CA GLU A 185 -7.72 -11.66 -10.16
C GLU A 185 -8.15 -13.02 -10.72
#